data_AF-A0A1H0YKH0-F1
#
_entry.id   AF-A0A1H0YKH0-F1
#
_cell.length_a   1.000
_cell.length_b   1.000
_cell.length_c   1.000
_cell.angle_alpha   90.00
_cell.angle_beta   90.00
_cell.angle_gamma   90.00
#
_symmetry.space_group_name_H-M   'P 1'
#
loop_
_entity.id
_entity.type
_entity.pdbx_description
1 polymer ?
#
loop_
_entity_poly.entity_id
_entity_poly.type
_entity_poly.pdbx_seq_one_letter_code
_entity_poly.pdbx_strand_id
1 'polypeptide(L)'
;MSLHRRLALRERLRPWHGLMFAAFLAGTARTLSTLTEPISPSAVALAAFNGLLWVLGFQLTVGMLWAYAVEYYNAGGKWTDLPFLVPFAVAVAVGVAVGVVFENAGGAVWAAFWTFVVVAGLTAVVVWVRVGYRESAA
;
A
#
# COMPACT_ATOMS: atom_id res chain seq x y z
N MET A 1 22.09 -28.43 8.64
CA MET A 1 22.11 -27.17 7.84
C MET A 1 22.26 -26.00 8.81
N SER A 2 23.43 -25.34 8.85
CA SER A 2 23.82 -24.45 9.96
C SER A 2 23.03 -23.14 10.02
N LEU A 3 22.72 -22.69 11.24
CA LEU A 3 21.99 -21.43 11.54
C LEU A 3 22.62 -20.19 10.88
N HIS A 4 23.95 -20.16 10.75
CA HIS A 4 24.69 -19.09 10.10
C HIS A 4 24.35 -18.94 8.62
N ARG A 5 24.10 -20.06 7.92
CA ARG A 5 23.72 -20.02 6.50
C ARG A 5 22.28 -19.50 6.31
N ARG A 6 21.38 -19.75 7.28
CA ARG A 6 20.00 -19.22 7.27
C ARG A 6 19.95 -17.71 7.53
N LEU A 7 20.73 -17.23 8.51
CA LEU A 7 20.84 -15.79 8.81
C LEU A 7 21.47 -15.03 7.63
N ALA A 8 22.54 -15.56 7.05
CA ALA A 8 23.16 -14.97 5.86
C ALA A 8 22.20 -14.91 4.65
N LEU A 9 21.38 -15.96 4.44
CA LEU A 9 20.34 -15.94 3.41
C LEU A 9 19.22 -14.94 3.70
N ARG A 10 18.82 -14.79 4.97
CA ARG A 10 17.79 -13.82 5.42
C ARG A 10 18.27 -12.37 5.30
N GLU A 11 19.55 -12.11 5.51
CA GLU A 11 20.15 -10.79 5.31
C GLU A 11 20.30 -10.46 3.82
N ARG A 12 20.65 -11.46 2.99
CA ARG A 12 20.80 -11.29 1.54
C ARG A 12 19.44 -11.16 0.83
N LEU A 13 18.45 -11.94 1.25
CA LEU A 13 17.04 -11.82 0.86
C LEU A 13 16.31 -10.99 1.91
N ARG A 14 16.60 -9.68 1.99
CA ARG A 14 15.77 -8.78 2.80
C ARG A 14 14.31 -9.02 2.39
N PRO A 15 13.39 -9.33 3.32
CA PRO A 15 12.00 -9.71 3.01
C PRO A 15 11.33 -8.74 2.02
N TRP A 16 11.72 -7.48 2.11
CA TRP A 16 11.33 -6.41 1.19
C TRP A 16 11.59 -6.70 -0.29
N HIS A 17 12.79 -7.19 -0.66
CA HIS A 17 13.09 -7.54 -2.06
C HIS A 17 12.25 -8.71 -2.55
N GLY A 18 11.90 -9.66 -1.67
CA GLY A 18 10.98 -10.74 -1.98
C GLY A 18 9.58 -10.21 -2.33
N LEU A 19 9.07 -9.24 -1.56
CA LEU A 19 7.79 -8.59 -1.85
C LEU A 19 7.82 -7.80 -3.16
N MET A 20 8.91 -7.08 -3.43
CA MET A 20 9.09 -6.36 -4.70
C MET A 20 9.11 -7.32 -5.89
N PHE A 21 9.83 -8.43 -5.77
CA PHE A 21 9.85 -9.45 -6.81
C PHE A 21 8.47 -10.08 -7.02
N ALA A 22 7.73 -10.35 -5.94
CA ALA A 22 6.35 -10.84 -6.03
C ALA A 22 5.42 -9.82 -6.73
N ALA A 23 5.53 -8.53 -6.42
CA ALA A 23 4.77 -7.48 -7.10
C ALA A 23 5.10 -7.39 -8.59
N PHE A 24 6.39 -7.47 -8.94
CA PHE A 24 6.85 -7.54 -10.33
C PHE A 24 6.23 -8.74 -11.08
N LEU A 25 6.31 -9.93 -10.49
CA LEU A 25 5.74 -11.14 -11.07
C LEU A 25 4.22 -11.04 -11.22
N ALA A 26 3.51 -10.50 -10.22
CA ALA A 26 2.07 -10.33 -10.28
C ALA A 26 1.65 -9.40 -11.42
N GLY A 27 2.31 -8.24 -11.56
CA GLY A 27 2.03 -7.29 -12.65
C GLY A 27 2.36 -7.85 -14.02
N THR A 28 3.48 -8.57 -14.14
CA THR A 28 3.90 -9.24 -15.37
C THR A 28 2.89 -10.33 -15.76
N ALA A 29 2.56 -11.23 -14.83
CA ALA A 29 1.65 -12.34 -15.04
C ALA A 29 0.24 -11.84 -15.38
N ARG A 30 -0.26 -10.81 -14.70
CA ARG A 30 -1.54 -10.19 -15.00
C ARG A 30 -1.57 -9.56 -16.39
N THR A 31 -0.49 -8.91 -16.82
CA THR A 31 -0.42 -8.36 -18.18
C THR A 31 -0.48 -9.49 -19.21
N LEU A 32 0.34 -10.53 -19.03
CA LEU A 32 0.34 -11.69 -19.93
C LEU A 32 -1.01 -12.41 -19.96
N SER A 33 -1.72 -12.51 -18.84
CA SER A 33 -3.03 -13.19 -18.78
C SER A 33 -4.15 -12.48 -19.53
N THR A 34 -3.94 -11.21 -19.89
CA THR A 34 -4.91 -10.43 -20.69
C THR A 34 -4.65 -10.48 -22.20
N LEU A 35 -3.53 -11.09 -22.61
CA LEU A 35 -3.22 -11.25 -24.02
C LEU A 35 -4.08 -12.36 -24.62
N THR A 36 -4.67 -12.07 -25.77
CA THR A 36 -5.42 -13.02 -26.59
C THR A 36 -4.58 -13.62 -27.71
N GLU A 37 -3.47 -12.99 -28.06
CA GLU A 37 -2.54 -13.42 -29.10
C GLU A 37 -1.35 -14.23 -28.54
N PRO A 38 -0.63 -14.99 -29.41
CA PRO A 38 0.58 -15.71 -29.01
C PRO A 38 1.65 -14.80 -28.38
N ILE A 39 2.39 -15.35 -27.41
CA ILE A 39 3.43 -14.61 -26.70
C ILE A 39 4.57 -14.23 -27.67
N SER A 40 4.66 -12.94 -27.99
CA SER A 40 5.74 -12.36 -28.79
C SER A 40 6.79 -11.69 -27.89
N PRO A 41 8.03 -11.48 -28.37
CA PRO A 41 9.07 -10.79 -27.60
C PRO A 41 8.66 -9.38 -27.14
N SER A 42 7.92 -8.64 -27.97
CA SER A 42 7.40 -7.32 -27.63
C SER A 42 6.35 -7.39 -26.52
N ALA A 43 5.48 -8.40 -26.55
CA ALA A 43 4.49 -8.63 -25.49
C ALA A 43 5.17 -8.94 -24.13
N VAL A 44 6.24 -9.72 -24.14
CA VAL A 44 7.04 -9.99 -22.93
C VAL A 44 7.69 -8.72 -22.40
N ALA A 45 8.26 -7.89 -23.28
CA ALA A 45 8.87 -6.62 -22.88
C ALA A 45 7.85 -5.66 -22.25
N LEU A 46 6.65 -5.54 -22.84
CA LEU A 46 5.56 -4.73 -22.30
C LEU A 46 5.08 -5.28 -20.94
N ALA A 47 4.93 -6.60 -20.83
CA ALA A 47 4.53 -7.22 -19.56
C ALA A 47 5.56 -6.99 -18.46
N ALA A 48 6.86 -7.10 -18.77
CA ALA A 48 7.92 -6.80 -17.83
C ALA A 48 7.91 -5.31 -17.42
N PHE A 49 7.72 -4.40 -18.37
CA PHE A 49 7.58 -2.97 -18.08
C PHE A 49 6.39 -2.69 -17.15
N ASN A 50 5.22 -3.26 -17.44
CA ASN A 50 4.05 -3.17 -16.57
C ASN A 50 4.30 -3.79 -15.19
N GLY A 51 5.03 -4.90 -15.12
CA GLY A 51 5.51 -5.49 -13.87
C GLY A 51 6.33 -4.50 -13.03
N LEU A 52 7.21 -3.71 -13.65
CA LEU A 52 7.96 -2.66 -12.95
C LEU A 52 7.05 -1.53 -12.45
N LEU A 53 6.02 -1.15 -13.21
CA LEU A 53 5.02 -0.19 -12.74
C LEU A 53 4.24 -0.72 -11.52
N TRP A 54 3.94 -2.02 -11.47
CA TRP A 54 3.36 -2.66 -10.29
C TRP A 54 4.27 -2.58 -9.06
N VAL A 55 5.58 -2.78 -9.24
CA VAL A 55 6.55 -2.58 -8.15
C VAL A 55 6.52 -1.13 -7.66
N LEU A 56 6.49 -0.16 -8.56
CA LEU A 56 6.41 1.25 -8.21
C LEU A 56 5.13 1.55 -7.41
N GLY A 57 3.97 1.09 -7.89
CA GLY A 57 2.70 1.25 -7.19
C GLY A 57 2.70 0.60 -5.79
N PHE A 58 3.28 -0.60 -5.68
CA PHE A 58 3.46 -1.29 -4.40
C PHE A 58 4.32 -0.48 -3.43
N GLN A 59 5.49 0.01 -3.90
CA GLN A 59 6.40 0.80 -3.09
C GLN A 59 5.76 2.09 -2.58
N LEU A 60 5.08 2.83 -3.46
CA LEU A 60 4.41 4.07 -3.09
C LEU A 60 3.32 3.80 -2.06
N THR A 61 2.50 2.78 -2.29
CA THR A 61 1.40 2.44 -1.38
C THR A 61 1.92 2.03 0.00
N VAL A 62 2.79 1.01 0.07
CA VAL A 62 3.28 0.51 1.35
C VAL A 62 4.18 1.56 2.03
N GLY A 63 4.95 2.32 1.26
CA GLY A 63 5.76 3.42 1.76
C GLY A 63 4.92 4.52 2.40
N MET A 64 3.82 4.94 1.77
CA MET A 64 2.90 5.93 2.33
C MET A 64 2.20 5.42 3.61
N LEU A 65 1.74 4.16 3.62
CA LEU A 65 1.13 3.56 4.81
C LEU A 65 2.13 3.47 5.97
N TRP A 66 3.37 3.07 5.67
CA TRP A 66 4.43 3.00 6.67
C TRP A 66 4.82 4.38 7.19
N ALA A 67 4.97 5.37 6.31
CA ALA A 67 5.24 6.75 6.69
C ALA A 67 4.14 7.29 7.62
N TYR A 68 2.87 7.10 7.27
CA TYR A 68 1.73 7.46 8.11
C TYR A 68 1.81 6.82 9.51
N ALA A 69 2.08 5.52 9.58
CA ALA A 69 2.15 4.80 10.86
C ALA A 69 3.34 5.21 11.73
N VAL A 70 4.51 5.43 11.12
CA VAL A 70 5.70 5.90 11.82
C VAL A 70 5.53 7.33 12.30
N GLU A 71 4.97 8.22 11.48
CA GLU A 71 4.76 9.62 11.84
C GLU A 71 3.75 9.76 12.99
N TYR A 72 2.64 9.00 12.93
CA TYR A 72 1.66 8.97 14.03
C TYR A 72 2.27 8.46 15.34
N TYR A 73 3.10 7.41 15.28
CA TYR A 73 3.77 6.87 16.45
C TYR A 73 4.82 7.85 17.01
N ASN A 74 5.59 8.50 16.14
CA ASN A 74 6.60 9.50 16.54
C ASN A 74 5.96 10.75 17.15
N ALA A 75 4.73 11.07 16.79
CA ALA A 75 3.92 12.11 17.45
C ALA A 75 3.37 11.68 18.83
N GLY A 76 3.77 10.52 19.35
CA GLY A 76 3.36 10.00 20.65
C GLY A 76 2.06 9.18 20.62
N GLY A 77 1.49 8.93 19.45
CA GLY A 77 0.29 8.11 19.28
C GLY A 77 0.55 6.61 19.37
N LYS A 78 -0.52 5.83 19.53
CA LYS A 78 -0.49 4.35 19.49
C LYS A 78 -1.25 3.84 18.27
N TRP A 79 -0.82 2.70 17.72
CA TRP A 79 -1.47 2.07 16.56
C TRP A 79 -2.88 1.52 16.83
N THR A 80 -3.33 1.57 18.09
CA THR A 80 -4.68 1.21 18.50
C THR A 80 -5.59 2.43 18.64
N ASP A 81 -5.05 3.64 18.48
CA ASP A 81 -5.81 4.86 18.64
C ASP A 81 -6.85 4.99 17.53
N LEU A 82 -8.04 5.47 17.90
CA LEU A 82 -9.11 5.70 16.95
C LEU A 82 -8.68 6.61 15.77
N PRO A 83 -8.04 7.78 15.99
CA PRO A 83 -7.54 8.61 14.89
C PRO A 83 -6.59 7.89 13.93
N PHE A 84 -5.81 6.93 14.42
CA PHE A 84 -4.96 6.11 13.57
C PHE A 84 -5.75 5.08 12.76
N LEU A 85 -6.75 4.45 13.36
CA LEU A 85 -7.53 3.37 12.73
C LEU A 85 -8.60 3.88 11.75
N VAL A 86 -9.13 5.09 11.95
CA VAL A 86 -10.22 5.66 11.16
C VAL A 86 -9.92 5.66 9.64
N PRO A 87 -8.77 6.16 9.16
CA PRO A 87 -8.47 6.15 7.73
C PRO A 87 -8.48 4.74 7.12
N PHE A 88 -7.97 3.74 7.83
CA PHE A 88 -7.99 2.35 7.37
C PHE A 88 -9.40 1.78 7.32
N ALA A 89 -10.18 1.98 8.38
CA ALA A 89 -11.55 1.47 8.46
C ALA A 89 -12.43 2.05 7.35
N VAL A 90 -12.34 3.37 7.12
CA VAL A 90 -13.11 4.05 6.07
C VAL A 90 -12.64 3.62 4.69
N ALA A 91 -11.33 3.51 4.46
CA ALA A 91 -10.78 3.02 3.19
C ALA A 91 -11.25 1.61 2.85
N VAL A 92 -11.25 0.68 3.82
CA VAL A 92 -11.75 -0.69 3.64
C VAL A 92 -13.24 -0.67 3.33
N ALA A 93 -14.04 0.08 4.08
CA ALA A 93 -15.48 0.18 3.85
C ALA A 93 -15.80 0.70 2.44
N VAL A 94 -15.14 1.77 1.99
CA VAL A 94 -15.33 2.33 0.64
C VAL A 94 -14.84 1.35 -0.42
N GLY A 95 -13.67 0.73 -0.23
CA GLY A 95 -13.15 -0.28 -1.14
C GLY A 95 -14.12 -1.44 -1.34
N VAL A 96 -14.66 -2.00 -0.25
CA VAL A 96 -15.68 -3.07 -0.29
C VAL A 96 -16.94 -2.59 -1.01
N ALA A 97 -17.45 -1.40 -0.67
CA ALA A 97 -18.65 -0.85 -1.30
C ALA A 97 -18.46 -0.70 -2.83
N VAL A 98 -17.35 -0.13 -3.27
CA VAL A 98 -17.04 0.02 -4.70
C VAL A 98 -16.86 -1.34 -5.37
N GLY A 99 -16.17 -2.29 -4.72
CA GLY A 99 -15.97 -3.63 -5.26
C GLY A 99 -17.27 -4.39 -5.45
N VAL A 100 -18.21 -4.27 -4.52
CA VAL A 100 -19.53 -4.92 -4.60
C VAL A 100 -20.43 -4.23 -5.63
N VAL A 101 -20.50 -2.90 -5.64
CA VAL A 101 -21.43 -2.15 -6.49
C VAL A 101 -21.02 -2.19 -7.96
N PHE A 102 -19.71 -2.13 -8.25
CA PHE A 102 -19.21 -2.04 -9.62
C PHE A 102 -18.56 -3.32 -10.12
N GLU A 103 -18.53 -4.38 -9.30
CA GLU A 103 -17.88 -5.67 -9.61
C GLU A 103 -16.44 -5.52 -10.14
N ASN A 104 -15.75 -4.46 -9.68
CA ASN A 104 -14.44 -4.06 -10.20
C ASN A 104 -13.40 -4.00 -9.08
N ALA A 105 -12.59 -5.05 -8.99
CA ALA A 105 -11.53 -5.15 -7.99
C ALA A 105 -10.46 -4.06 -8.14
N GLY A 106 -10.13 -3.65 -9.38
CA GLY A 106 -9.16 -2.58 -9.61
C GLY A 106 -9.69 -1.23 -9.13
N GLY A 107 -10.95 -0.93 -9.44
CA GLY A 107 -11.65 0.26 -8.95
C GLY A 107 -11.78 0.27 -7.43
N ALA A 108 -12.07 -0.88 -6.81
CA ALA A 108 -12.14 -1.03 -5.36
C ALA A 108 -10.84 -0.65 -4.66
N VAL A 109 -9.70 -1.21 -5.12
CA VAL A 109 -8.38 -0.92 -4.55
C VAL A 109 -8.00 0.55 -4.75
N TRP A 110 -8.27 1.09 -5.95
CA TRP A 110 -8.01 2.50 -6.26
C TRP A 110 -8.83 3.43 -5.35
N ALA A 111 -10.12 3.16 -5.20
CA ALA A 111 -11.01 3.93 -4.33
C ALA A 111 -10.59 3.84 -2.86
N ALA A 112 -10.25 2.65 -2.37
CA ALA A 112 -9.75 2.44 -1.01
C ALA A 112 -8.49 3.27 -0.75
N PHE A 113 -7.51 3.23 -1.66
CA PHE A 113 -6.27 3.98 -1.53
C PHE A 113 -6.50 5.49 -1.43
N TRP A 114 -7.26 6.07 -2.35
CA TRP A 114 -7.52 7.52 -2.31
C TRP A 114 -8.38 7.94 -1.14
N THR A 115 -9.34 7.10 -0.73
CA THR A 115 -10.11 7.31 0.50
C THR A 115 -9.19 7.34 1.71
N PHE A 116 -8.25 6.41 1.82
CA PHE A 116 -7.24 6.41 2.88
C PHE A 116 -6.47 7.74 2.90
N VAL A 117 -5.92 8.17 1.76
CA VAL A 117 -5.11 9.40 1.66
C VAL A 117 -5.90 10.63 2.13
N VAL A 118 -7.14 10.78 1.65
CA VAL A 118 -8.00 11.92 2.01
C VAL A 118 -8.37 11.87 3.49
N VAL A 119 -8.85 10.73 3.99
CA VAL A 119 -9.30 10.60 5.38
C VAL A 119 -8.14 10.73 6.37
N ALA A 120 -6.95 10.21 6.02
CA ALA A 120 -5.73 10.41 6.81
C ALA A 120 -5.37 11.89 6.91
N GLY A 121 -5.37 12.61 5.79
CA GLY A 121 -5.14 14.05 5.76
C GLY A 121 -6.15 14.84 6.60
N LEU A 122 -7.45 14.53 6.46
CA LEU A 122 -8.51 15.15 7.26
C LEU A 122 -8.34 14.85 8.75
N THR A 123 -8.02 13.61 9.10
CA THR A 123 -7.82 13.21 10.50
C THR A 123 -6.64 13.97 11.11
N ALA A 124 -5.54 14.12 10.38
CA ALA A 124 -4.40 14.92 10.82
C ALA A 124 -4.79 16.38 11.09
N VAL A 125 -5.58 17.00 10.19
CA VAL A 125 -6.08 18.37 10.40
C VAL A 125 -6.97 18.45 11.64
N VAL A 126 -7.92 17.52 11.82
CA VAL A 126 -8.83 17.51 12.98
C VAL A 126 -8.06 17.36 14.29
N VAL A 127 -7.07 16.47 14.34
CA VAL A 127 -6.21 16.28 15.52
C VAL A 127 -5.40 17.54 15.80
N TRP A 128 -4.77 18.12 14.78
CA TRP A 128 -4.01 19.36 14.92
C TRP A 128 -4.85 20.50 15.46
N VAL A 129 -6.06 20.70 14.92
CA VAL A 129 -7.01 21.71 15.39
C VAL A 129 -7.42 21.45 16.84
N ARG A 130 -7.84 20.22 17.17
CA ARG A 130 -8.33 19.86 18.53
C ARG A 130 -7.24 19.96 19.60
N VAL A 131 -6.00 19.64 19.28
CA VAL A 131 -4.86 19.69 20.22
C VAL A 131 -4.28 21.11 20.28
N GLY A 132 -4.08 21.78 19.14
CA GLY A 132 -3.58 23.15 19.10
C GLY A 132 -4.50 24.19 19.76
N TYR A 133 -5.82 23.99 19.72
CA TYR A 133 -6.75 24.82 20.51
C TYR A 133 -6.62 24.62 22.02
N ARG A 134 -6.12 23.47 22.50
CA ARG A 134 -5.96 23.22 23.94
C ARG A 134 -4.74 23.90 24.53
N GLU A 135 -3.64 24.02 23.79
CA GLU A 135 -2.46 24.78 24.24
C GLU A 135 -2.72 26.30 24.23
N SER A 136 -3.65 26.77 23.41
CA SER A 136 -4.03 28.19 23.35
C SER A 136 -5.03 28.63 24.43
N ALA A 137 -5.60 27.67 25.17
CA ALA A 137 -6.67 27.89 26.15
C ALA A 137 -6.25 27.62 27.61
N ALA A 138 -4.98 27.32 27.84
CA ALA A 138 -4.35 27.19 29.17
C ALA A 138 -3.47 28.43 29.44
#